data_AF-A0A1W9V6R9-F1
#
_entry.id   AF-A0A1W9V6R9-F1
#
_cell.length_a   1.000
_cell.length_b   1.000
_cell.length_c   1.000
_cell.angle_alpha   90.00
_cell.angle_beta   90.00
_cell.angle_gamma   90.00
#
_symmetry.space_group_name_H-M   'P 1'
#
loop_
_entity.id
_entity.type
_entity.pdbx_description
1 polymer ?
#
loop_
_entity_poly.entity_id
_entity_poly.type
_entity_poly.pdbx_seq_one_letter_code
_entity_poly.pdbx_strand_id
1 'polypeptide(L)'
;RIGNRASGGIDVKVLMVLILSLFSKKVEEKKNPLWLQRSLIQMEKDSNFLRGLNYFIQISGKSQEHLTRTMKSVSGKTPTEYLNDLKLTYAASELLSLDLSITEIAYASGFNNISHFNLLFKKKFGQPPGLYRKKSSGIFVLP
;
A
#
# COMPACT_ATOMS: atom_id res chain seq x y z
N ARG A 1 22.41 45.69 33.49
CA ARG A 1 22.73 45.89 32.05
C ARG A 1 22.36 44.60 31.31
N ILE A 2 21.74 44.76 30.17
CA ILE A 2 20.89 43.82 29.43
C ILE A 2 21.75 42.74 28.74
N GLY A 3 21.24 41.51 28.63
CA GLY A 3 21.88 40.43 27.88
C GLY A 3 20.88 39.36 27.47
N ASN A 4 19.91 39.76 26.63
CA ASN A 4 18.87 38.92 26.06
C ASN A 4 19.50 37.88 25.11
N ARG A 5 19.52 36.59 25.50
CA ARG A 5 19.93 35.50 24.60
C ARG A 5 18.75 35.15 23.71
N ALA A 6 18.89 35.40 22.41
CA ALA A 6 18.00 34.87 21.40
C ALA A 6 17.96 33.33 21.52
N SER A 7 16.82 32.78 21.91
CA SER A 7 16.55 31.35 21.87
C SER A 7 16.52 30.92 20.40
N GLY A 8 17.54 30.17 19.98
CA GLY A 8 17.68 29.61 18.63
C GLY A 8 16.67 28.49 18.31
N GLY A 9 15.39 28.72 18.61
CA GLY A 9 14.31 27.85 18.18
C GLY A 9 14.00 28.09 16.71
N ILE A 10 13.88 27.02 15.94
CA ILE A 10 13.36 27.10 14.57
C ILE A 10 11.92 27.62 14.66
N ASP A 11 11.64 28.72 13.97
CA ASP A 11 10.30 29.31 13.90
C ASP A 11 9.31 28.27 13.37
N VAL A 12 8.22 28.05 14.12
CA VAL A 12 7.18 27.07 13.78
C VAL A 12 6.57 27.36 12.41
N LYS A 13 6.52 28.62 11.96
CA LYS A 13 6.09 28.98 10.60
C LYS A 13 7.07 28.51 9.54
N VAL A 14 8.37 28.61 9.81
CA VAL A 14 9.43 28.11 8.91
C VAL A 14 9.35 26.58 8.85
N LEU A 15 9.15 25.91 9.98
CA LEU A 15 8.94 24.47 10.03
C LEU A 15 7.67 24.06 9.25
N MET A 16 6.57 24.80 9.40
CA MET A 16 5.31 24.55 8.70
C MET A 16 5.46 24.73 7.19
N VAL A 17 6.16 25.78 6.74
CA VAL A 17 6.44 26.02 5.31
C VAL A 17 7.36 24.93 4.74
N LEU A 18 8.38 24.50 5.47
CA LEU A 18 9.23 23.38 5.05
C LEU A 18 8.43 22.09 4.91
N ILE A 19 7.61 21.75 5.90
CA ILE A 19 6.72 20.59 5.86
C ILE A 19 5.77 20.67 4.66
N LEU A 20 5.12 21.80 4.43
CA LEU A 20 4.23 22.03 3.28
C LEU A 20 4.99 21.92 1.95
N SER A 21 6.23 22.41 1.86
CA SER A 21 7.05 22.31 0.66
C SER A 21 7.50 20.87 0.36
N LEU A 22 7.76 20.07 1.41
CA LEU A 22 8.08 18.64 1.30
C LEU A 22 6.86 17.83 0.84
N PHE A 23 5.66 18.21 1.28
CA PHE A 23 4.42 17.60 0.80
C PHE A 23 4.07 18.06 -0.64
N SER A 24 4.23 19.34 -0.95
CA SER A 24 3.90 19.90 -2.27
C SER A 24 4.78 19.34 -3.39
N LYS A 25 6.04 19.01 -3.12
CA LYS A 25 6.94 18.39 -4.11
C LYS A 25 6.54 16.96 -4.49
N LYS A 26 5.66 16.31 -3.71
CA LYS A 26 5.15 14.96 -3.96
C LYS A 26 3.79 14.97 -4.70
N VAL A 27 3.11 16.11 -4.73
CA VAL A 27 1.85 16.32 -5.44
C VAL A 27 2.11 16.89 -6.83
N GLU A 28 3.08 16.33 -7.54
CA GLU A 28 3.06 16.39 -9.00
C GLU A 28 2.24 15.18 -9.45
N GLU A 29 0.92 15.31 -9.34
CA GLU A 29 -0.02 14.30 -9.81
C GLU A 29 0.22 14.11 -11.31
N LYS A 30 0.88 13.00 -11.69
CA LYS A 30 0.66 12.44 -13.03
C LYS A 30 -0.85 12.32 -13.18
N LYS A 31 -1.45 13.13 -14.05
CA LYS A 31 -2.90 13.14 -14.31
C LYS A 31 -3.32 11.71 -14.71
N ASN A 32 -3.82 10.97 -13.74
CA ASN A 32 -4.35 9.64 -13.97
C ASN A 32 -5.65 9.79 -14.74
N PRO A 33 -5.87 9.00 -15.81
CA PRO A 33 -7.14 9.08 -16.50
C PRO A 33 -8.25 8.67 -15.54
N LEU A 34 -9.39 9.37 -15.59
CA LEU A 34 -10.47 9.21 -14.62
C LEU A 34 -10.99 7.76 -14.51
N TRP A 35 -10.98 7.01 -15.61
CA TRP A 35 -11.33 5.59 -15.60
C TRP A 35 -10.39 4.77 -14.71
N LEU A 36 -9.08 5.09 -14.71
CA LEU A 36 -8.09 4.39 -13.91
C LEU A 36 -8.29 4.73 -12.45
N GLN A 37 -8.41 6.02 -12.11
CA GLN A 37 -8.67 6.47 -10.75
C GLN A 37 -9.92 5.80 -10.17
N ARG A 38 -11.03 5.79 -10.92
CA ARG A 38 -12.27 5.13 -10.51
C ARG A 38 -12.07 3.63 -10.30
N SER A 39 -11.35 2.95 -11.20
CA SER A 39 -11.08 1.51 -11.05
C SER A 39 -10.23 1.19 -9.82
N LEU A 40 -9.21 2.02 -9.50
CA LEU A 40 -8.38 1.86 -8.31
C LEU A 40 -9.20 2.03 -7.03
N ILE A 41 -10.00 3.10 -6.94
CA ILE A 41 -10.92 3.33 -5.80
C ILE A 41 -11.85 2.14 -5.60
N GLN A 42 -12.36 1.53 -6.67
CA GLN A 42 -13.22 0.36 -6.55
C GLN A 42 -12.44 -0.87 -6.07
N MET A 43 -11.19 -1.07 -6.51
CA MET A 43 -10.36 -2.18 -6.05
C MET A 43 -9.96 -2.07 -4.57
N GLU A 44 -9.81 -0.84 -4.07
CA GLU A 44 -9.47 -0.55 -2.65
C GLU A 44 -10.64 -0.78 -1.70
N LYS A 45 -11.89 -0.81 -2.18
CA LYS A 45 -13.03 -1.15 -1.33
C LYS A 45 -12.92 -2.59 -0.84
N ASP A 46 -13.17 -2.75 0.46
CA ASP A 46 -13.09 -4.02 1.17
C ASP A 46 -13.71 -5.15 0.37
N SER A 47 -12.94 -6.22 0.17
CA SER A 47 -13.23 -7.45 -0.58
C SER A 47 -13.19 -7.41 -2.12
N ASN A 48 -13.17 -6.26 -2.79
CA ASN A 48 -13.17 -6.25 -4.27
C ASN A 48 -11.89 -6.86 -4.89
N PHE A 49 -10.76 -6.75 -4.19
CA PHE A 49 -9.52 -7.42 -4.57
C PHE A 49 -9.62 -8.96 -4.57
N LEU A 50 -10.57 -9.56 -3.83
CA LEU A 50 -10.78 -11.01 -3.85
C LEU A 50 -11.37 -11.48 -5.19
N ARG A 51 -12.08 -10.59 -5.91
CA ARG A 51 -12.64 -10.87 -7.25
C ARG A 51 -11.56 -10.97 -8.33
N GLY A 52 -10.33 -10.59 -8.02
CA GLY A 52 -9.16 -10.86 -8.84
C GLY A 52 -8.99 -9.96 -10.06
N LEU A 53 -8.05 -10.34 -10.94
CA LEU A 53 -7.64 -9.53 -12.09
C LEU A 53 -8.77 -9.33 -13.11
N ASN A 54 -9.59 -10.35 -13.35
CA ASN A 54 -10.70 -10.27 -14.30
C ASN A 54 -11.71 -9.19 -13.91
N TYR A 55 -12.00 -9.07 -12.61
CA TYR A 55 -12.86 -8.00 -12.13
C TYR A 55 -12.22 -6.62 -12.31
N PHE A 56 -10.92 -6.49 -12.04
CA PHE A 56 -10.20 -5.24 -12.24
C PHE A 56 -10.23 -4.80 -13.73
N ILE A 57 -10.06 -5.74 -14.65
CA ILE A 57 -10.19 -5.50 -16.09
C ILE A 57 -11.62 -5.03 -16.41
N GLN A 58 -12.64 -5.75 -15.93
CA GLN A 58 -14.05 -5.43 -16.16
C GLN A 58 -14.42 -4.01 -15.73
N ILE A 59 -14.11 -3.63 -14.48
CA ILE A 59 -14.47 -2.30 -13.95
C ILE A 59 -13.67 -1.16 -14.57
N SER A 60 -12.52 -1.45 -15.20
CA SER A 60 -11.75 -0.45 -15.93
C SER A 60 -12.40 -0.06 -17.26
N GLY A 61 -13.23 -0.94 -17.84
CA GLY A 61 -13.78 -0.77 -19.18
C GLY A 61 -12.72 -0.73 -20.29
N LYS A 62 -11.57 -1.38 -20.06
CA LYS A 62 -10.43 -1.45 -21.00
C LYS A 62 -9.95 -2.88 -21.17
N SER A 63 -9.20 -3.13 -22.25
CA SER A 63 -8.48 -4.40 -22.40
C SER A 63 -7.37 -4.53 -21.34
N GLN A 64 -6.94 -5.76 -21.10
CA GLN A 64 -5.86 -6.05 -20.15
C GLN A 64 -4.55 -5.36 -20.53
N GLU A 65 -4.22 -5.30 -21.82
CA GLU A 65 -3.03 -4.67 -22.36
C GLU A 65 -3.06 -3.16 -22.12
N HIS A 66 -4.21 -2.53 -22.39
CA HIS A 66 -4.37 -1.10 -22.18
C HIS A 66 -4.30 -0.75 -20.68
N LEU A 67 -5.00 -1.51 -19.83
CA LEU A 67 -4.94 -1.35 -18.38
C LEU A 67 -3.50 -1.48 -17.89
N THR A 68 -2.78 -2.51 -18.36
CA THR A 68 -1.40 -2.78 -17.96
C THR A 68 -0.45 -1.66 -18.38
N ARG A 69 -0.53 -1.20 -19.63
CA ARG A 69 0.32 -0.11 -20.14
C ARG A 69 0.11 1.17 -19.35
N THR A 70 -1.15 1.53 -19.11
CA THR A 70 -1.48 2.76 -18.36
C THR A 70 -1.04 2.65 -16.91
N MET A 71 -1.31 1.52 -16.23
CA MET A 71 -0.85 1.27 -14.86
C MET A 71 0.67 1.36 -14.75
N LYS A 72 1.43 0.72 -15.65
CA LYS A 72 2.89 0.83 -15.65
C LYS A 72 3.37 2.26 -15.85
N SER A 73 2.75 3.01 -16.77
CA SER A 73 3.11 4.41 -17.05
C SER A 73 2.87 5.32 -15.85
N VAL A 74 1.80 5.07 -15.10
CA VAL A 74 1.37 5.87 -13.95
C VAL A 74 2.09 5.49 -12.67
N SER A 75 2.04 4.21 -12.28
CA SER A 75 2.45 3.73 -10.95
C SER A 75 3.71 2.86 -10.98
N GLY A 76 4.22 2.52 -12.16
CA GLY A 76 5.33 1.56 -12.32
C GLY A 76 4.93 0.11 -12.07
N LYS A 77 3.66 -0.18 -11.78
CA LYS A 77 3.17 -1.52 -11.45
C LYS A 77 2.21 -2.03 -12.52
N THR A 78 2.18 -3.34 -12.70
CA THR A 78 1.10 -4.03 -13.41
C THR A 78 -0.17 -4.09 -12.55
N PRO A 79 -1.34 -4.37 -13.16
CA PRO A 79 -2.58 -4.59 -12.43
C PRO A 79 -2.48 -5.76 -11.46
N THR A 80 -1.77 -6.83 -11.85
CA THR A 80 -1.52 -8.00 -11.00
C THR A 80 -0.64 -7.67 -9.80
N GLU A 81 0.42 -6.87 -9.99
CA GLU A 81 1.26 -6.43 -8.87
C GLU A 81 0.49 -5.54 -7.90
N TYR A 82 -0.29 -4.59 -8.40
CA TYR A 82 -1.17 -3.77 -7.57
C TYR A 82 -2.21 -4.60 -6.81
N LEU A 83 -2.82 -5.58 -7.49
CA LEU A 83 -3.75 -6.51 -6.86
C LEU A 83 -3.09 -7.33 -5.76
N ASN A 84 -1.90 -7.88 -6.02
CA ASN A 84 -1.14 -8.62 -5.02
C ASN A 84 -0.76 -7.72 -3.84
N ASP A 85 -0.47 -6.44 -4.09
CA ASP A 85 -0.23 -5.48 -3.02
C ASP A 85 -1.43 -5.34 -2.08
N LEU A 86 -2.65 -5.19 -2.62
CA LEU A 86 -3.86 -5.13 -1.81
C LEU A 86 -4.07 -6.41 -1.00
N LYS A 87 -3.93 -7.57 -1.65
CA LYS A 87 -4.04 -8.89 -0.99
C LYS A 87 -3.04 -9.06 0.15
N LEU A 88 -1.79 -8.64 -0.04
CA LEU A 88 -0.75 -8.75 0.97
C LEU A 88 -0.94 -7.78 2.13
N THR A 89 -1.47 -6.58 1.86
CA THR A 89 -1.82 -5.62 2.91
C THR A 89 -2.95 -6.18 3.78
N TYR A 90 -3.98 -6.77 3.16
CA TYR A 90 -5.03 -7.48 3.88
C TYR A 90 -4.48 -8.67 4.67
N ALA A 91 -3.64 -9.52 4.07
CA ALA A 91 -3.01 -10.64 4.78
C ALA A 91 -2.20 -10.17 6.00
N ALA A 92 -1.53 -9.02 5.88
CA ALA A 92 -0.76 -8.44 6.97
C ALA A 92 -1.67 -7.98 8.12
N SER A 93 -2.83 -7.37 7.88
CA SER A 93 -3.77 -7.05 8.96
C SER A 93 -4.28 -8.32 9.66
N GLU A 94 -4.68 -9.33 8.89
CA GLU A 94 -5.18 -10.59 9.46
C GLU A 94 -4.11 -11.33 10.29
N LEU A 95 -2.84 -11.28 9.86
CA LEU A 95 -1.72 -11.88 10.61
C LEU A 95 -1.54 -11.28 12.00
N LEU A 96 -1.98 -10.03 12.20
CA LEU A 96 -1.88 -9.28 13.45
C LEU A 96 -3.14 -9.38 14.30
N SER A 97 -4.31 -9.55 13.66
CA SER A 97 -5.61 -9.48 14.32
C SER A 97 -6.23 -10.85 14.61
N LEU A 98 -5.86 -11.89 13.87
CA LEU A 98 -6.48 -13.21 13.98
C LEU A 98 -5.48 -14.32 14.35
N ASP A 99 -5.97 -15.31 15.10
CA ASP A 99 -5.24 -16.55 15.39
C ASP A 99 -5.53 -17.67 14.37
N LEU A 100 -5.46 -17.33 13.09
CA LEU A 100 -5.56 -18.30 11.99
C LEU A 100 -4.18 -18.80 11.58
N SER A 101 -4.07 -19.94 10.93
CA SER A 101 -2.79 -20.36 10.32
C SER A 101 -2.37 -19.42 9.18
N ILE A 102 -1.07 -19.37 8.88
CA ILE A 102 -0.55 -18.60 7.74
C ILE A 102 -1.21 -19.06 6.42
N THR A 103 -1.48 -20.36 6.31
CA THR A 103 -2.13 -20.99 5.16
C THR A 103 -3.56 -20.50 4.99
N GLU A 104 -4.36 -20.48 6.06
CA GLU A 104 -5.73 -19.97 6.04
C GLU A 104 -5.77 -18.49 5.66
N ILE A 105 -4.88 -17.67 6.23
CA ILE A 105 -4.82 -16.25 5.89
C ILE A 105 -4.44 -16.04 4.43
N ALA A 106 -3.48 -16.80 3.89
CA ALA A 106 -3.11 -16.69 2.48
C ALA A 106 -4.29 -16.99 1.56
N TYR A 107 -5.05 -18.05 1.84
CA TYR A 107 -6.25 -18.41 1.08
C TYR A 107 -7.37 -17.37 1.23
N ALA A 108 -7.64 -16.91 2.46
CA ALA A 108 -8.63 -15.87 2.75
C ALA A 108 -8.28 -14.54 2.05
N SER A 109 -6.98 -14.26 1.86
CA SER A 109 -6.48 -13.09 1.13
C SER A 109 -6.52 -13.27 -0.39
N GLY A 110 -7.00 -14.41 -0.89
CA GLY A 110 -7.16 -14.68 -2.32
C GLY A 110 -5.89 -15.17 -3.04
N PHE A 111 -4.92 -15.74 -2.31
CA PHE A 111 -3.83 -16.51 -2.91
C PHE A 111 -4.21 -17.99 -3.00
N ASN A 112 -3.91 -18.64 -4.12
CA ASN A 112 -4.10 -20.09 -4.30
C ASN A 112 -2.80 -20.89 -4.18
N ASN A 113 -1.66 -20.20 -4.00
CA ASN A 113 -0.34 -20.79 -3.92
C ASN A 113 0.43 -20.18 -2.74
N ILE A 114 0.68 -21.01 -1.72
CA ILE A 114 1.35 -20.60 -0.48
C ILE A 114 2.80 -20.19 -0.71
N SER A 115 3.53 -20.89 -1.59
CA SER A 115 4.92 -20.54 -1.91
C SER A 115 5.02 -19.17 -2.56
N HIS A 116 4.10 -18.86 -3.47
CA HIS A 116 4.01 -17.55 -4.11
C HIS A 116 3.63 -16.45 -3.12
N PHE A 117 2.65 -16.71 -2.24
CA PHE A 117 2.29 -15.80 -1.15
C PHE A 117 3.50 -15.49 -0.26
N ASN A 118 4.20 -16.51 0.23
CA ASN A 118 5.36 -16.34 1.11
C ASN A 118 6.47 -15.51 0.44
N LEU A 119 6.75 -15.77 -0.84
CA LEU A 119 7.74 -15.02 -1.62
C LEU A 119 7.36 -13.53 -1.72
N LEU A 120 6.13 -13.23 -2.13
CA LEU A 120 5.68 -11.85 -2.31
C LEU A 120 5.51 -11.13 -0.97
N PHE A 121 5.05 -11.81 0.07
CA PHE A 121 4.93 -11.25 1.41
C PHE A 121 6.29 -10.83 1.95
N LYS A 122 7.29 -11.73 1.87
CA LYS A 122 8.66 -11.40 2.26
C LYS A 122 9.23 -10.26 1.43
N LYS A 123 8.97 -10.23 0.12
CA LYS A 123 9.40 -9.14 -0.77
C LYS A 123 8.81 -7.79 -0.34
N LYS A 124 7.53 -7.75 0.06
CA LYS A 124 6.84 -6.52 0.45
C LYS A 124 7.19 -6.04 1.85
N PHE A 125 7.22 -6.94 2.83
CA PHE A 125 7.36 -6.60 4.25
C PHE A 125 8.75 -6.87 4.82
N GLY A 126 9.70 -7.32 3.99
CA GLY A 126 11.08 -7.61 4.39
C GLY A 126 11.27 -8.90 5.20
N GLN A 127 10.19 -9.56 5.62
CA GLN A 127 10.24 -10.77 6.44
C GLN A 127 9.09 -11.74 6.12
N PRO A 128 9.28 -13.06 6.34
CA PRO A 128 8.21 -14.04 6.15
C PRO A 128 6.99 -13.81 7.06
N PRO A 129 5.78 -14.24 6.65
CA PRO A 129 4.54 -14.06 7.42
C PRO A 129 4.63 -14.53 8.88
N GLY A 130 5.26 -15.68 9.12
CA GLY A 130 5.40 -16.23 10.47
C GLY A 130 6.28 -15.38 11.40
N LEU A 131 7.34 -14.75 10.86
CA LEU A 131 8.14 -13.80 11.62
C LEU A 131 7.41 -12.47 11.81
N TYR A 132 6.64 -12.05 10.79
CA TYR A 132 5.81 -10.86 10.84
C TYR A 132 4.80 -10.92 12.00
N ARG A 133 4.07 -12.03 12.13
CA ARG A 133 3.15 -12.25 13.26
C ARG A 133 3.86 -12.14 14.62
N LYS A 134 4.96 -12.88 14.80
CA LYS A 134 5.68 -12.94 16.09
C LYS A 134 6.20 -11.57 16.58
N LYS A 135 6.59 -10.68 15.67
CA LYS A 135 7.07 -9.33 16.04
C LYS A 135 5.97 -8.43 16.60
N SER A 136 4.74 -8.60 16.14
CA SER A 136 3.61 -7.77 16.58
C SER A 136 3.10 -8.11 17.96
N SER A 137 3.28 -9.36 18.40
CA SER A 137 2.97 -9.80 19.76
C SER A 137 3.90 -9.16 20.81
N GLY A 138 4.92 -8.38 20.39
CA GLY A 138 5.89 -7.73 21.26
C GLY A 138 5.84 -6.20 21.33
N ILE A 139 5.43 -5.46 20.29
CA ILE A 139 5.49 -3.98 20.27
C ILE A 139 4.39 -3.41 19.35
N PHE A 140 3.42 -2.71 19.93
CA PHE A 140 2.47 -1.85 19.21
C PHE A 140 3.03 -0.44 19.12
N VAL A 141 3.66 -0.09 18.00
CA VAL A 141 3.66 1.28 17.43
C VAL A 141 4.02 1.15 15.94
N LEU A 142 3.13 1.54 15.03
CA LEU A 142 3.49 1.81 13.65
C LEU A 142 3.86 3.30 13.51
N PRO A 143 4.86 3.65 12.68
CA PRO A 143 5.16 5.03 12.30
C PRO A 143 4.09 5.65 11.39
#